data_AF-A0A958CMV7-F1
#
_entry.id   AF-A0A958CMV7-F1
#
_cell.length_a   1.000
_cell.length_b   1.000
_cell.length_c   1.000
_cell.angle_alpha   90.00
_cell.angle_beta   90.00
_cell.angle_gamma   90.00
#
_symmetry.space_group_name_H-M   'P 1'
#
loop_
_entity.id
_entity.type
_entity.pdbx_description
1 polymer ?
#
loop_
_entity_poly.entity_id
_entity_poly.type
_entity_poly.pdbx_seq_one_letter_code
_entity_poly.pdbx_strand_id
1 'polypeptide(L)'
;MARQAPVTHLLQRLTMTAYLALESTLISHGLPYPQNLETARRLEAIARESGAEPRTVAVINGQLRAGLTGEELECLASTAGVRKLSRRDLPIAVARGWTGATTVATTMWIAAQHGIRVFSTGGIGGVHRLQ
;
A
#
# COMPACT_ATOMS: atom_id res chain seq x y z
N MET A 1 13.16 -14.11 -8.99
CA MET A 1 13.33 -12.90 -8.17
C MET A 1 14.01 -11.83 -9.01
N ALA A 2 13.25 -11.02 -9.74
CA ALA A 2 13.81 -9.90 -10.48
C ALA A 2 14.17 -8.81 -9.45
N ARG A 3 15.47 -8.59 -9.24
CA ARG A 3 15.95 -7.39 -8.55
C ARG A 3 15.46 -6.19 -9.37
N GLN A 4 14.60 -5.35 -8.80
CA GLN A 4 14.35 -4.03 -9.37
C GLN A 4 15.70 -3.33 -9.56
N ALA A 5 15.92 -2.78 -10.76
CA ALA A 5 17.22 -2.29 -11.18
C ALA A 5 17.71 -1.12 -10.30
N PRO A 6 19.04 -0.99 -10.05
CA PRO A 6 19.64 0.04 -9.21
C PRO A 6 19.41 1.49 -9.69
N VAL A 7 18.88 1.67 -10.90
CA VAL A 7 18.74 2.97 -11.56
C VAL A 7 17.53 3.78 -11.06
N THR A 8 16.42 3.13 -10.66
CA THR A 8 15.21 3.86 -10.22
C THR A 8 15.45 4.69 -8.96
N HIS A 9 16.26 4.18 -8.03
CA HIS A 9 16.64 4.87 -6.80
C HIS A 9 17.63 6.04 -7.04
N LEU A 10 18.44 5.97 -8.11
CA LEU A 10 19.38 7.04 -8.47
C LEU A 10 18.66 8.26 -9.09
N LEU A 11 17.62 8.04 -9.88
CA LEU A 11 16.83 9.12 -10.46
C LEU A 11 16.02 9.90 -9.41
N GLN A 12 15.56 9.25 -8.34
CA GLN A 12 14.89 9.90 -7.20
C GLN A 12 15.79 10.89 -6.44
N ARG A 13 17.12 10.84 -6.60
CA ARG A 13 18.04 11.81 -5.98
C ARG A 13 18.18 13.12 -6.74
N LEU A 14 17.78 13.16 -8.02
CA LEU A 14 17.93 14.34 -8.88
C LEU A 14 16.68 15.24 -8.88
N THR A 15 15.54 14.71 -8.46
CA THR A 15 14.31 15.44 -8.15
C THR A 15 13.86 14.99 -6.76
N MET A 16 13.90 15.86 -5.74
CA MET A 16 13.55 15.50 -4.36
C MET A 16 12.03 15.28 -4.18
N THR A 17 11.46 14.29 -4.87
CA THR A 17 10.05 13.93 -4.74
C THR A 17 9.83 13.25 -3.38
N ALA A 18 9.08 13.91 -2.50
CA ALA A 18 8.72 13.38 -1.20
C ALA A 18 7.62 12.31 -1.38
N TYR A 19 7.96 11.03 -1.18
CA TYR A 19 6.98 9.94 -1.24
C TYR A 19 6.30 9.70 0.10
N LEU A 20 4.98 9.53 0.07
CA LEU A 20 4.17 9.13 1.23
C LEU A 20 3.54 7.77 0.98
N ALA A 21 3.92 6.75 1.75
CA ALA A 21 3.22 5.47 1.71
C ALA A 21 1.83 5.59 2.36
N LEU A 22 0.85 4.87 1.80
CA LEU A 22 -0.50 4.70 2.34
C LEU A 22 -0.84 3.21 2.35
N GLU A 23 -1.49 2.70 3.41
CA GLU A 23 -1.89 1.29 3.46
C GLU A 23 -3.21 1.03 2.74
N SER A 24 -3.44 -0.23 2.35
CA SER A 24 -4.67 -0.64 1.65
C SER A 24 -5.65 -1.43 2.52
N THR A 25 -5.31 -1.80 3.77
CA THR A 25 -6.24 -2.52 4.65
C THR A 25 -7.49 -1.68 4.94
N LEU A 26 -7.36 -0.37 5.17
CA LEU A 26 -8.50 0.54 5.29
C LEU A 26 -9.46 0.44 4.08
N ILE A 27 -8.91 0.24 2.88
CA ILE A 27 -9.68 0.20 1.63
C ILE A 27 -10.52 -1.08 1.55
N SER A 28 -9.92 -2.25 1.75
CA SER A 28 -10.64 -3.52 1.54
C SER A 28 -11.32 -4.08 2.81
N HIS A 29 -10.97 -3.58 3.99
CA HIS A 29 -11.44 -4.15 5.27
C HIS A 29 -11.85 -3.12 6.33
N GLY A 30 -11.59 -1.82 6.10
CA GLY A 30 -11.87 -0.78 7.09
C GLY A 30 -13.17 -0.02 6.84
N LEU A 31 -13.56 0.15 5.57
CA LEU A 31 -14.73 0.93 5.17
C LEU A 31 -15.54 0.17 4.10
N PRO A 32 -16.88 0.36 4.06
CA PRO A 32 -17.70 -0.19 3.00
C PRO A 32 -17.46 0.51 1.65
N TYR A 33 -17.81 -0.17 0.56
CA TYR A 33 -17.86 0.43 -0.78
C TYR A 33 -19.16 1.25 -0.94
N PRO A 34 -19.12 2.47 -1.55
CA PRO A 34 -17.97 3.11 -2.22
C PRO A 34 -17.11 4.00 -1.32
N GLN A 35 -17.45 4.16 -0.03
CA GLN A 35 -16.74 5.08 0.88
C GLN A 35 -15.25 4.75 1.01
N ASN A 36 -14.88 3.47 0.91
CA ASN A 36 -13.49 3.04 0.89
C ASN A 36 -12.68 3.64 -0.28
N LEU A 37 -13.22 3.62 -1.49
CA LEU A 37 -12.58 4.15 -2.69
C LEU A 37 -12.51 5.67 -2.66
N GLU A 38 -13.60 6.32 -2.25
CA GLU A 38 -13.66 7.78 -2.06
C GLU A 38 -12.63 8.24 -1.05
N THR A 39 -12.54 7.54 0.09
CA THR A 39 -11.56 7.83 1.13
C THR A 39 -10.13 7.64 0.60
N ALA A 40 -9.85 6.53 -0.09
CA ALA A 40 -8.53 6.29 -0.66
C ALA A 40 -8.11 7.39 -1.65
N ARG A 41 -9.00 7.76 -2.58
CA ARG A 41 -8.77 8.85 -3.55
C ARG A 41 -8.56 10.19 -2.85
N ARG A 42 -9.35 10.49 -1.81
CA ARG A 42 -9.21 11.72 -1.01
C ARG A 42 -7.89 11.76 -0.25
N LEU A 43 -7.44 10.65 0.33
CA LEU A 43 -6.14 10.58 1.00
C LEU A 43 -4.98 10.80 0.02
N GLU A 44 -5.06 10.24 -1.18
CA GLU A 44 -4.06 10.52 -2.21
C GLU A 44 -4.09 11.98 -2.68
N ALA A 45 -5.27 12.59 -2.80
CA ALA A 45 -5.40 14.01 -3.13
C ALA A 45 -4.77 14.90 -2.05
N ILE A 46 -5.08 14.67 -0.77
CA ILE A 46 -4.51 15.41 0.37
C ILE A 46 -2.98 15.30 0.39
N ALA A 47 -2.43 14.11 0.09
CA ALA A 47 -0.98 13.93 0.00
C ALA A 47 -0.37 14.82 -1.09
N ARG A 48 -0.97 14.84 -2.28
CA ARG A 48 -0.53 15.69 -3.41
C ARG A 48 -0.65 17.17 -3.09
N GLU A 49 -1.77 17.59 -2.49
CA GLU A 49 -2.00 18.97 -2.01
C GLU A 49 -0.96 19.39 -0.97
N SER A 50 -0.45 18.44 -0.17
CA SER A 50 0.61 18.65 0.81
C SER A 50 2.03 18.59 0.22
N GLY A 51 2.17 18.46 -1.11
CA GLY A 51 3.46 18.41 -1.81
C GLY A 51 4.15 17.05 -1.81
N ALA A 52 3.45 15.97 -1.42
CA ALA A 52 3.97 14.61 -1.43
C ALA A 52 3.33 13.79 -2.57
N GLU A 53 4.10 12.86 -3.15
CA GLU A 53 3.56 11.88 -4.08
C GLU A 53 3.06 10.64 -3.32
N PRO A 54 1.75 10.35 -3.33
CA PRO A 54 1.21 9.20 -2.61
C PRO A 54 1.62 7.89 -3.28
N ARG A 55 1.95 6.91 -2.46
CA ARG A 55 2.30 5.55 -2.86
C ARG A 55 1.44 4.57 -2.06
N THR A 56 0.20 4.39 -2.49
CA THR A 56 -0.69 3.35 -1.92
C THR A 56 -0.05 1.97 -2.14
N VAL A 57 0.04 1.18 -1.07
CA VAL A 57 0.78 -0.09 -1.05
C VAL A 57 -0.18 -1.27 -1.04
N ALA A 58 0.04 -2.25 -1.91
CA ALA A 58 -0.73 -3.49 -1.96
C ALA A 58 0.07 -4.63 -2.59
N VAL A 59 -0.51 -5.83 -2.59
CA VAL A 59 -0.07 -6.92 -3.47
C VAL A 59 -1.10 -7.06 -4.59
N ILE A 60 -0.66 -7.00 -5.85
CA ILE A 60 -1.51 -7.14 -7.04
C ILE A 60 -0.99 -8.32 -7.86
N ASN A 61 -1.78 -9.38 -8.01
CA ASN A 61 -1.40 -10.58 -8.75
C ASN A 61 -0.01 -11.13 -8.35
N GLY A 62 0.28 -11.16 -7.05
CA GLY A 62 1.57 -11.60 -6.48
C GLY A 62 2.71 -10.58 -6.61
N GLN A 63 2.49 -9.40 -7.19
CA GLN A 63 3.48 -8.33 -7.26
C GLN A 63 3.35 -7.38 -6.07
N LEU A 64 4.47 -7.09 -5.41
CA LEU A 64 4.52 -6.11 -4.33
C LEU A 64 4.56 -4.71 -4.95
N ARG A 65 3.54 -3.88 -4.67
CA ARG A 65 3.36 -2.57 -5.29
C ARG A 65 3.48 -1.46 -4.26
N ALA A 66 4.23 -0.41 -4.59
CA ALA A 66 4.29 0.85 -3.85
C ALA A 66 3.94 2.01 -4.81
N GLY A 67 2.66 2.35 -4.84
CA GLY A 67 2.02 3.15 -5.89
C GLY A 67 1.11 2.27 -6.74
N LEU A 68 -0.19 2.55 -6.67
CA LEU A 68 -1.23 1.88 -7.46
C LEU A 68 -1.74 2.82 -8.54
N THR A 69 -2.23 2.24 -9.64
CA THR A 69 -3.07 2.98 -10.59
C THR A 69 -4.47 3.20 -10.00
N GLY A 70 -5.23 4.12 -10.59
CA GLY A 70 -6.63 4.34 -10.20
C GLY A 70 -7.49 3.07 -10.36
N GLU A 71 -7.20 2.26 -11.38
CA GLU A 71 -7.86 0.98 -11.67
C GLU A 71 -7.50 -0.09 -10.63
N GLU A 72 -6.21 -0.20 -10.26
CA GLU A 72 -5.77 -1.11 -9.19
C GLU A 72 -6.40 -0.73 -7.84
N LEU A 73 -6.53 0.57 -7.57
CA LEU A 73 -7.19 1.09 -6.37
C LEU A 73 -8.69 0.75 -6.34
N GLU A 74 -9.37 0.94 -7.47
CA GLU A 74 -10.79 0.62 -7.62
C GLU A 74 -11.04 -0.90 -7.54
N CYS A 75 -10.15 -1.70 -8.12
CA CYS A 75 -10.18 -3.15 -7.98
C CYS A 75 -10.10 -3.58 -6.52
N LEU A 76 -9.15 -3.04 -5.74
CA LEU A 76 -9.04 -3.35 -4.30
C LEU A 76 -10.27 -2.94 -3.49
N ALA A 77 -10.95 -1.87 -3.89
CA ALA A 77 -12.10 -1.33 -3.17
C ALA A 77 -13.41 -2.09 -3.47
N SER A 78 -13.56 -2.61 -4.69
CA SER A 78 -14.79 -3.24 -5.17
C SER A 78 -14.76 -4.78 -5.18
N THR A 79 -13.58 -5.39 -5.14
CA THR A 79 -13.44 -6.85 -5.24
C THR A 79 -13.76 -7.53 -3.91
N ALA A 80 -14.70 -8.48 -3.93
CA ALA A 80 -14.95 -9.34 -2.78
C ALA A 80 -13.79 -10.33 -2.55
N GLY A 81 -13.48 -10.64 -1.29
CA GLY A 81 -12.48 -11.64 -0.95
C GLY A 81 -11.01 -11.19 -1.11
N VAL A 82 -10.76 -9.88 -1.26
CA VAL A 82 -9.40 -9.33 -1.13
C VAL A 82 -8.81 -9.78 0.22
N ARG A 83 -7.60 -10.33 0.20
CA ARG A 83 -6.96 -10.86 1.41
C ARG A 83 -6.32 -9.73 2.20
N LYS A 84 -6.46 -9.77 3.53
CA LYS A 84 -5.69 -8.94 4.46
C LYS A 84 -4.32 -9.57 4.67
N LEU A 85 -3.25 -8.90 4.24
CA LEU A 85 -1.89 -9.44 4.21
C LEU A 85 -0.99 -8.78 5.27
N SER A 86 -0.52 -9.58 6.21
CA SER A 86 0.62 -9.28 7.09
C SER A 86 1.92 -9.86 6.52
N ARG A 87 3.07 -9.57 7.15
CA ARG A 87 4.39 -9.97 6.65
C ARG A 87 4.52 -11.47 6.40
N ARG A 88 3.89 -12.29 7.25
CA ARG A 88 3.89 -13.75 7.14
C ARG A 88 3.19 -14.26 5.88
N ASP A 89 2.28 -13.46 5.32
CA ASP A 89 1.45 -13.85 4.19
C ASP A 89 2.14 -13.56 2.84
N LEU A 90 3.17 -12.69 2.82
CA LEU A 90 3.85 -12.25 1.60
C LEU A 90 4.43 -13.40 0.75
N PRO A 91 5.16 -14.40 1.31
CA PRO A 91 5.72 -15.47 0.49
C PRO A 91 4.63 -16.26 -0.24
N ILE A 92 3.49 -16.48 0.42
CA ILE A 92 2.35 -17.20 -0.15
C ILE A 92 1.66 -16.33 -1.20
N ALA A 93 1.46 -15.05 -0.92
CA ALA A 93 0.83 -14.12 -1.85
C ALA A 93 1.62 -14.00 -3.15
N VAL A 94 2.95 -13.91 -3.07
CA VAL A 94 3.84 -13.89 -4.24
C VAL A 94 3.79 -15.22 -4.99
N ALA A 95 3.93 -16.35 -4.28
CA ALA A 95 3.97 -17.67 -4.91
C ALA A 95 2.65 -18.06 -5.59
N ARG A 96 1.51 -17.61 -5.05
CA ARG A 96 0.17 -17.94 -5.56
C ARG A 96 -0.47 -16.86 -6.40
N GLY A 97 0.24 -15.76 -6.67
CA GLY A 97 -0.32 -14.67 -7.48
C GLY A 97 -1.52 -13.97 -6.82
N TRP A 98 -1.55 -13.85 -5.49
CA TRP A 98 -2.68 -13.24 -4.80
C TRP A 98 -2.73 -11.72 -4.98
N THR A 99 -3.96 -11.19 -5.04
CA THR A 99 -4.23 -9.78 -4.80
C THR A 99 -4.69 -9.61 -3.34
N GLY A 100 -4.11 -8.63 -2.64
CA GLY A 100 -4.38 -8.44 -1.22
C GLY A 100 -4.01 -7.05 -0.71
N ALA A 101 -4.82 -6.59 0.23
CA ALA A 101 -4.62 -5.36 0.96
C ALA A 101 -3.56 -5.56 2.04
N THR A 102 -2.64 -4.61 2.19
CA THR A 102 -1.50 -4.72 3.10
C THR A 102 -1.80 -4.03 4.43
N THR A 103 -1.49 -4.72 5.53
CA THR A 103 -1.53 -4.14 6.89
C THR A 103 -0.36 -3.21 7.10
N VAL A 104 -0.43 -2.32 8.09
CA VAL A 104 0.70 -1.50 8.59
C VAL A 104 2.06 -2.21 8.53
N ALA A 105 2.18 -3.41 9.11
CA ALA A 105 3.46 -4.14 9.15
C ALA A 105 4.01 -4.48 7.75
N THR A 106 3.12 -4.87 6.83
CA THR A 106 3.47 -5.19 5.44
C THR A 106 3.76 -3.94 4.62
N THR A 107 2.94 -2.90 4.80
CA THR A 107 3.09 -1.60 4.15
C THR A 107 4.44 -1.00 4.46
N MET A 108 4.83 -0.94 5.75
CA MET A 108 6.14 -0.45 6.17
C MET A 108 7.28 -1.24 5.54
N TRP A 109 7.16 -2.57 5.47
CA TRP A 109 8.20 -3.41 4.91
C TRP A 109 8.38 -3.16 3.41
N ILE A 110 7.29 -3.14 2.63
CA ILE A 110 7.34 -2.87 1.18
C ILE A 110 7.82 -1.43 0.92
N ALA A 111 7.27 -0.44 1.63
CA ALA A 111 7.68 0.96 1.51
C ALA A 111 9.18 1.15 1.74
N ALA A 112 9.74 0.49 2.77
CA ALA A 112 11.17 0.52 3.04
C ALA A 112 12.02 -0.11 1.91
N GLN A 113 11.56 -1.19 1.29
CA GLN A 113 12.24 -1.77 0.10
C GLN A 113 12.22 -0.81 -1.10
N HIS A 114 11.23 0.08 -1.18
CA HIS A 114 11.11 1.11 -2.20
C HIS A 114 11.76 2.46 -1.82
N GLY A 115 12.50 2.52 -0.71
CA GLY A 115 13.16 3.75 -0.25
C GLY A 115 12.21 4.80 0.33
N ILE A 116 10.93 4.48 0.54
CA ILE A 116 9.95 5.41 1.10
C ILE A 116 10.11 5.44 2.63
N ARG A 117 10.32 6.64 3.18
CA ARG A 117 10.66 6.83 4.61
C ARG A 117 9.50 7.34 5.46
N VAL A 118 8.41 7.76 4.84
CA VAL A 118 7.22 8.28 5.53
C VAL A 118 6.01 7.44 5.15
N PHE A 119 5.23 7.04 6.14
CA PHE A 119 4.03 6.22 6.00
C PHE A 119 2.91 6.80 6.87
N SER A 120 1.73 7.01 6.29
CA SER A 120 0.52 7.46 7.00
C SER A 120 -0.54 6.36 7.05
N THR A 121 -1.19 6.22 8.21
CA THR A 121 -2.29 5.27 8.46
C THR A 121 -3.26 5.86 9.50
N GLY A 122 -4.47 5.32 9.59
CA GLY A 122 -5.44 5.72 10.60
C GLY A 122 -5.09 5.25 12.02
N GLY A 123 -4.43 4.09 12.15
CA GLY A 123 -4.01 3.55 13.45
C GLY A 123 -3.15 2.31 13.30
N ILE A 124 -2.31 2.05 14.29
CA ILE A 124 -1.43 0.87 14.31
C ILE A 124 -2.08 -0.28 15.08
N GLY A 125 -1.75 -1.52 14.69
CA GLY A 125 -2.05 -2.68 15.52
C GLY A 125 -1.27 -2.66 16.83
N GLY A 126 -1.71 -3.44 17.81
CA GLY A 126 -1.08 -3.49 19.13
C GLY A 126 -1.55 -4.69 19.94
N VAL A 127 -1.18 -4.72 21.21
CA VAL A 127 -1.62 -5.77 22.14
C VAL A 127 -3.13 -5.68 22.31
N HIS A 128 -3.82 -6.79 22.07
CA HIS A 128 -5.26 -6.88 22.27
C HIS A 128 -5.59 -6.90 23.77
N ARG A 129 -6.71 -6.29 24.14
CA ARG A 129 -7.26 -6.46 25.49
C ARG A 129 -7.75 -7.90 25.62
N LEU A 130 -7.39 -8.56 26.71
CA LEU A 130 -8.03 -9.81 27.08
C LEU A 130 -9.45 -9.45 27.53
N GLN A 131 -10.43 -9.82 26.72
CA GLN A 131 -11.85 -9.80 27.08
C GLN A 131 -12.29 -11.23 27.36
#